data_AF-X1VIR5-F1
#
_entry.id   AF-X1VIR5-F1
#
_cell.length_a   1.000
_cell.length_b   1.000
_cell.length_c   1.000
_cell.angle_alpha   90.00
_cell.angle_beta   90.00
_cell.angle_gamma   90.00
#
_symmetry.space_group_name_H-M   'P 1'
#
loop_
_entity.id
_entity.type
_entity.pdbx_description
1 polymer ?
#
loop_
_entity_poly.entity_id
_entity_poly.type
_entity_poly.pdbx_seq_one_letter_code
_entity_poly.pdbx_strand_id
1 'polypeptide(L)' 'MDGTISQIAPFPDEAVVSSLCRQYLYALVDKLELVAVISGRPLIEVMGMVGVEGLVYVGNHGLEMW' A
#
# COMPACT_ATOMS: atom_id res chain seq x y z
N MET A 1 -3.32 -0.40 5.07
CA MET A 1 -2.52 -1.36 4.28
C MET A 1 -2.74 -2.77 4.82
N ASP A 2 -2.20 -3.08 6.00
CA ASP A 2 -2.54 -4.29 6.77
C ASP A 2 -4.00 -4.31 7.19
N GLY A 3 -4.64 -5.48 7.11
CA GLY A 3 -6.06 -5.66 7.39
C GLY A 3 -7.02 -4.88 6.48
N THR A 4 -6.53 -4.27 5.40
CA THR A 4 -7.34 -3.50 4.44
C THR A 4 -7.17 -4.03 3.02
N ILE A 5 -5.98 -3.87 2.45
CA ILE A 5 -5.62 -4.39 1.11
C ILE A 5 -4.72 -5.63 1.19
N SER A 6 -4.20 -5.91 2.39
CA SER A 6 -3.64 -7.19 2.81
C SER A 6 -4.57 -7.79 3.87
N GLN A 7 -4.75 -9.11 3.87
CA GLN A 7 -5.38 -9.78 5.00
C GLN A 7 -4.51 -9.64 6.25
N ILE A 8 -5.14 -9.75 7.43
CA ILE A 8 -4.40 -9.83 8.70
C ILE A 8 -3.66 -11.17 8.70
N ALA A 9 -2.35 -11.12 8.84
CA ALA A 9 -1.50 -12.30 9.00
C ALA A 9 -1.07 -12.45 10.47
N PRO A 10 -0.72 -13.68 10.91
CA PRO A 10 -0.20 -13.92 12.26
C PRO A 10 1.08 -13.15 12.56
N PHE A 11 1.94 -12.98 11.56
CA PHE A 11 3.20 -12.25 11.66
C PHE A 11 3.29 -11.12 10.61
N PRO A 12 3.94 -9.97 10.92
CA PRO A 12 3.99 -8.84 10.00
C PRO A 12 4.65 -9.13 8.64
N ASP A 13 5.67 -9.97 8.62
CA ASP A 13 6.44 -10.36 7.43
C ASP A 13 5.67 -11.33 6.51
N GLU A 14 4.59 -11.94 7.01
CA GLU A 14 3.70 -12.81 6.22
C GLU A 14 2.57 -12.03 5.53
N ALA A 15 2.43 -10.72 5.78
CA ALA A 15 1.38 -9.92 5.16
C ALA A 15 1.60 -9.78 3.65
N VAL A 16 0.57 -10.13 2.88
CA VAL A 16 0.60 -10.07 1.40
C VAL A 16 -0.55 -9.23 0.90
N VAL A 17 -0.23 -8.21 0.08
CA VAL A 17 -1.23 -7.39 -0.61
C VAL A 17 -2.00 -8.28 -1.59
N SER A 18 -3.33 -8.26 -1.47
CA SER A 18 -4.24 -8.98 -2.36
C SER A 18 -3.99 -8.57 -3.81
N SER A 19 -3.81 -9.57 -4.69
CA SER A 19 -3.63 -9.36 -6.12
C SER A 19 -4.81 -8.60 -6.74
N LEU A 20 -6.03 -8.89 -6.29
CA LEU A 20 -7.24 -8.19 -6.73
C LEU A 20 -7.23 -6.72 -6.29
N CYS A 21 -6.86 -6.44 -5.04
CA CYS A 21 -6.73 -5.06 -4.57
C CYS A 21 -5.67 -4.30 -5.36
N ARG A 22 -4.52 -4.93 -5.64
CA ARG A 22 -3.45 -4.35 -6.46
C ARG A 22 -3.95 -3.96 -7.85
N GLN A 23 -4.74 -4.82 -8.51
CA GLN A 23 -5.36 -4.51 -9.81
C GLN A 23 -6.29 -3.30 -9.74
N TYR A 24 -7.10 -3.19 -8.68
CA TYR A 24 -7.97 -2.02 -8.51
C TYR A 24 -7.18 -0.75 -8.21
N LEU A 25 -6.06 -0.81 -7.49
CA LEU A 25 -5.20 0.35 -7.27
C LEU A 25 -4.65 0.89 -8.60
N TYR A 26 -4.16 0.02 -9.50
CA TYR A 26 -3.77 0.42 -10.85
C TYR A 26 -4.92 1.13 -11.58
N ALA A 27 -6.12 0.55 -11.56
CA ALA A 27 -7.28 1.14 -12.24
C ALA A 27 -7.77 2.46 -11.61
N LEU A 28 -7.49 2.70 -10.32
CA LEU A 28 -7.88 3.91 -9.61
C LEU A 28 -6.90 5.06 -9.88
N VAL A 29 -5.62 4.77 -10.04
CA VAL A 29 -4.59 5.77 -10.39
C VAL A 29 -4.97 6.52 -11.67
N ASP A 30 -5.55 5.84 -12.64
CA ASP A 30 -5.98 6.45 -13.92
C ASP A 30 -7.30 7.25 -13.81
N LYS A 31 -8.03 7.13 -12.71
CA LYS A 31 -9.40 7.65 -12.57
C LYS A 31 -9.54 8.73 -11.52
N LEU A 32 -8.64 8.78 -10.57
CA LEU A 32 -8.66 9.70 -9.45
C LEU A 32 -7.45 10.63 -9.56
N GLU A 33 -7.64 11.86 -9.13
CA GLU A 33 -6.53 12.83 -9.07
C GLU A 33 -5.42 12.38 -8.12
N LEU A 34 -5.77 11.61 -7.09
CA LEU A 34 -4.83 11.10 -6.11
C LEU A 34 -5.28 9.73 -5.58
N VAL A 35 -4.34 8.79 -5.58
CA VAL A 35 -4.45 7.51 -4.86
C VAL A 35 -3.24 7.36 -3.97
N ALA A 36 -3.46 7.07 -2.70
CA ALA A 36 -2.38 6.94 -1.73
C ALA A 36 -2.52 5.68 -0.88
N VAL A 37 -1.38 5.09 -0.50
CA VAL A 37 -1.33 4.06 0.54
C VAL A 37 -0.67 4.66 1.77
N ILE A 38 -1.43 4.69 2.86
CA ILE A 38 -0.97 5.15 4.17
C ILE A 38 -0.81 3.94 5.08
N SER A 39 0.37 3.81 5.69
CA SER A 39 0.72 2.68 6.55
C SER A 39 1.55 3.08 7.76
N GLY A 40 1.45 2.28 8.82
CA GLY A 40 2.38 2.32 9.96
C GLY A 40 3.74 1.73 9.63
N ARG A 41 3.83 0.91 8.57
CA ARG A 41 5.08 0.29 8.12
C ARG A 41 6.09 1.33 7.60
N PRO A 42 7.40 1.05 7.66
CA PRO A 42 8.42 1.85 6.99
C PRO A 42 8.09 2.12 5.52
N LEU A 43 8.42 3.32 5.04
CA LEU A 43 8.08 3.75 3.67
C LEU A 43 8.61 2.80 2.60
N ILE A 44 9.88 2.38 2.72
CA ILE A 44 10.50 1.47 1.76
C ILE A 44 9.82 0.10 1.72
N GLU A 45 9.32 -0.36 2.87
CA GLU A 45 8.64 -1.63 3.00
C GLU A 45 7.27 -1.59 2.33
N VAL A 46 6.46 -0.56 2.62
CA VAL A 46 5.13 -0.44 2.01
C VAL A 46 5.21 -0.26 0.49
N MET A 47 6.21 0.48 -0.02
CA MET A 47 6.46 0.61 -1.45
C MET A 47 6.76 -0.75 -2.09
N GLY A 48 7.64 -1.55 -1.48
CA GLY A 48 7.98 -2.89 -1.97
C GLY A 48 6.81 -3.87 -1.92
N MET A 49 5.96 -3.78 -0.89
CA MET A 49 4.80 -4.66 -0.74
C MET A 49 3.67 -4.34 -1.74
N VAL A 50 3.37 -3.06 -1.95
CA VAL A 50 2.27 -2.66 -2.84
C VAL A 50 2.72 -2.71 -4.29
N GLY A 51 3.86 -2.11 -4.64
CA GLY A 51 4.47 -2.21 -5.97
C GLY A 51 3.57 -1.71 -7.10
N VAL A 52 2.86 -0.59 -6.87
CA VAL A 52 2.00 0.05 -7.87
C VAL A 52 2.52 1.46 -8.13
N GLU A 53 2.84 1.74 -9.39
CA GLU A 53 3.32 3.06 -9.83
C GLU A 53 2.16 4.08 -9.85
N GLY A 54 2.49 5.36 -9.67
CA GLY A 54 1.51 6.46 -9.68
C GLY A 54 0.73 6.64 -8.38
N LEU A 55 1.00 5.84 -7.34
CA LEU A 55 0.48 6.10 -5.99
C LEU A 55 1.44 6.99 -5.21
N VAL A 56 0.86 7.78 -4.32
CA VAL A 56 1.58 8.37 -3.20
C VAL A 56 1.73 7.33 -2.08
N TYR A 57 2.92 7.20 -1.55
CA TYR A 57 3.22 6.30 -0.44
C TYR A 57 3.50 7.09 0.82
N VAL A 58 2.85 6.72 1.91
CA VAL A 58 3.03 7.33 3.22
C VAL A 58 3.34 6.22 4.23
N GLY A 59 4.54 6.29 4.80
CA GLY A 59 5.06 5.31 5.76
C GLY A 59 5.21 5.88 7.17
N ASN A 60 5.64 5.03 8.10
CA ASN A 60 5.97 5.38 9.48
C ASN A 60 4.85 6.20 10.16
N HIS A 61 3.60 5.76 10.00
CA HIS A 61 2.41 6.43 10.55
C HIS A 61 2.21 7.88 10.08
N GLY A 62 2.71 8.24 8.90
CA GLY A 62 2.58 9.60 8.35
C GLY A 62 3.83 10.46 8.47
N LEU A 63 4.93 9.92 9.02
CA LEU A 63 6.16 10.68 9.22
C LEU A 63 7.01 10.80 7.94
N GLU A 64 6.78 9.95 6.94
CA GLU A 64 7.55 9.92 5.69
C GLU A 64 6.61 9.74 4.49
N MET A 65 6.94 10.37 3.36
CA MET A 65 6.16 10.28 2.12
C MET A 65 7.03 10.23 0.86
N TRP A 66 6.51 9.59 -0.19
CA TRP A 66 7.04 9.57 -1.56
C TRP A 66 5.92 9.78 -2.57
#